data_AF-A0A7K3XCR6-F1
#
_entry.id   AF-A0A7K3XCR6-F1
#
_cell.length_a   1.000
_cell.length_b   1.000
_cell.length_c   1.000
_cell.angle_alpha   90.00
_cell.angle_beta   90.00
_cell.angle_gamma   90.00
#
_symmetry.space_group_name_H-M   'P 1'
#
loop_
_entity.id
_entity.type
_entity.pdbx_description
1 polymer ?
#
loop_
_entity_poly.entity_id
_entity_poly.type
_entity_poly.pdbx_seq_one_letter_code
_entity_poly.pdbx_strand_id
1 'polypeptide(L)'
;MVLVQNYALAVSLCALAMICWGSWQNTQNLIGKSWRFEHFYWDFSLGIVFFALLMAFTFGSYGNEGRSFLPDLAQASTQNLLSAALGGVVWNMGTLLLVAAISIAGMSVAFPIGGGIGWTMGILINYIGKPEGNPVFLFSGTAFIVVAILVSMQSYKKLATQQQKPTLKGILLSVAAGACIAFFYRFVASSLAQDFSPAEAGKISSYTAVVLFSLGAFVCTLIFNPIFMARPVQGEPVKMSGYFKGSSKTHMLGLLGGSIWCLGNSVSFMAVGAASPAISYGLSNSAPVVAAIWGIFVWKEFRGAPKGTNMLLSLMFACYLIGLGFIVYSRFA
;
A
#
# COMPACT_ATOMS: atom_id res chain seq x y z
N MET A 1 14.18 -12.86 16.51
CA MET A 1 13.51 -11.76 15.78
C MET A 1 12.33 -11.23 16.58
N VAL A 2 11.87 -10.02 16.30
CA VAL A 2 10.69 -9.44 16.97
C VAL A 2 9.41 -10.02 16.37
N LEU A 3 8.60 -10.67 17.20
CA LEU A 3 7.31 -11.25 16.81
C LEU A 3 6.14 -10.51 17.45
N VAL A 4 5.04 -10.43 16.72
CA VAL A 4 3.79 -9.82 17.20
C VAL A 4 2.81 -10.95 17.53
N GLN A 5 2.65 -11.23 18.82
CA GLN A 5 1.75 -12.27 19.31
C GLN A 5 0.45 -11.71 19.91
N ASN A 6 0.44 -10.41 20.24
CA ASN A 6 -0.70 -9.75 20.85
C ASN A 6 -1.57 -9.05 19.79
N TYR A 7 -2.88 -9.29 19.83
CA TYR A 7 -3.81 -8.71 18.87
C TYR A 7 -3.91 -7.18 18.94
N ALA A 8 -3.94 -6.58 20.14
CA ALA A 8 -3.98 -5.12 20.28
C ALA A 8 -2.71 -4.45 19.72
N LEU A 9 -1.55 -5.08 19.89
CA LEU A 9 -0.31 -4.64 19.24
C LEU A 9 -0.42 -4.78 17.71
N ALA A 10 -0.95 -5.89 17.20
CA ALA A 10 -1.16 -6.11 15.78
C ALA A 10 -2.07 -5.04 15.14
N VAL A 11 -3.17 -4.67 15.82
CA VAL A 11 -4.06 -3.58 15.39
C VAL A 11 -3.34 -2.24 15.40
N SER A 12 -2.55 -1.95 16.44
CA SER A 12 -1.76 -0.71 16.54
C SER A 12 -0.71 -0.61 15.42
N LEU A 13 -0.07 -1.73 15.07
CA LEU A 13 0.86 -1.81 13.95
C LEU A 13 0.14 -1.67 12.60
N CYS A 14 -1.06 -2.22 12.42
CA CYS A 14 -1.88 -1.96 11.23
C CYS A 14 -2.28 -0.48 11.12
N ALA A 15 -2.58 0.19 12.25
CA ALA A 15 -2.84 1.62 12.26
C ALA A 15 -1.58 2.43 11.91
N LEU A 16 -0.41 2.01 12.38
CA LEU A 16 0.88 2.59 11.96
C LEU A 16 1.12 2.37 10.45
N ALA A 17 0.82 1.18 9.92
CA ALA A 17 0.91 0.90 8.49
C ALA A 17 0.02 1.83 7.67
N MET A 18 -1.22 2.01 8.10
CA MET A 18 -2.18 2.95 7.51
C MET A 18 -1.63 4.39 7.51
N ILE A 19 -1.01 4.83 8.61
CA ILE A 19 -0.38 6.15 8.69
C ILE A 19 0.79 6.26 7.71
N CYS A 20 1.69 5.29 7.69
CA CYS A 20 2.84 5.24 6.79
C CYS A 20 2.41 5.30 5.31
N TRP A 21 1.51 4.43 4.89
CA TRP A 21 1.00 4.37 3.52
C TRP A 21 0.16 5.59 3.13
N GLY A 22 -0.50 6.26 4.07
CA GLY A 22 -1.19 7.52 3.82
C GLY A 22 -0.27 8.75 3.78
N SER A 23 0.98 8.61 4.25
CA SER A 23 1.88 9.75 4.47
C SER A 23 3.08 9.81 3.53
N TRP A 24 3.47 8.71 2.89
CA TRP A 24 4.67 8.70 2.03
C TRP A 24 4.62 9.75 0.91
N GLN A 25 3.43 9.97 0.33
CA GLN A 25 3.23 10.94 -0.76
C GLN A 25 3.56 12.39 -0.34
N ASN A 26 3.52 12.70 0.96
CA ASN A 26 3.90 14.02 1.45
C ASN A 26 5.36 14.36 1.14
N THR A 27 6.25 13.37 1.07
CA THR A 27 7.65 13.65 0.71
C THR A 27 7.76 14.11 -0.73
N GLN A 28 6.96 13.55 -1.65
CA GLN A 28 6.86 14.04 -3.02
C GLN A 28 6.27 15.45 -3.07
N ASN A 29 5.21 15.72 -2.31
CA ASN A 29 4.59 17.04 -2.24
C ASN A 29 5.57 18.11 -1.72
N LEU A 30 6.44 17.76 -0.77
CA LEU A 30 7.50 18.64 -0.24
C LEU A 30 8.62 18.94 -1.25
N ILE A 31 8.92 18.01 -2.16
CA ILE A 31 9.85 18.26 -3.28
C ILE A 31 9.23 19.27 -4.26
N GLY A 32 7.92 19.15 -4.49
CA GLY A 32 7.16 20.03 -5.37
C GLY A 32 7.13 19.58 -6.84
N LYS A 33 6.42 20.36 -7.66
CA LYS A 33 6.06 19.99 -9.05
C LYS A 33 7.23 20.02 -10.04
N SER A 34 8.37 20.59 -9.68
CA SER A 34 9.55 20.69 -10.54
C SER A 34 10.27 19.35 -10.70
N TRP A 35 10.10 18.44 -9.74
CA TRP A 35 10.67 17.09 -9.81
C TRP A 35 9.65 16.11 -10.36
N ARG A 36 10.02 15.45 -11.45
CA ARG A 36 9.15 14.51 -12.14
C ARG A 36 8.95 13.24 -11.31
N PHE A 37 7.73 12.71 -11.31
CA PHE A 37 7.39 11.50 -10.55
C PHE A 37 8.27 10.32 -10.95
N GLU A 38 8.58 10.19 -12.24
CA GLU A 38 9.40 9.10 -12.76
C GLU A 38 10.84 9.13 -12.21
N HIS A 39 11.39 10.32 -11.94
CA HIS A 39 12.70 10.46 -11.29
C HIS A 39 12.61 10.22 -9.78
N PHE A 40 11.58 10.76 -9.12
CA PHE A 40 11.28 10.47 -7.72
C PHE A 40 11.13 8.97 -7.45
N TYR A 41 10.51 8.24 -8.38
CA TYR A 41 10.18 6.83 -8.20
C TYR A 41 11.42 5.93 -8.08
N TRP A 42 12.55 6.33 -8.67
CA TRP A 42 13.83 5.64 -8.47
C TRP A 42 14.26 5.69 -7.01
N ASP A 43 14.33 6.90 -6.43
CA ASP A 43 14.67 7.10 -5.03
C ASP A 43 13.67 6.40 -4.10
N PHE A 44 12.38 6.50 -4.40
CA PHE A 44 11.31 5.83 -3.67
C PHE A 44 11.51 4.30 -3.62
N SER A 45 11.75 3.68 -4.78
CA SER A 45 11.96 2.24 -4.86
C SER A 45 13.24 1.77 -4.15
N LEU A 46 14.33 2.56 -4.21
CA LEU A 46 15.56 2.29 -3.45
C LEU A 46 15.33 2.44 -1.95
N GLY A 47 14.57 3.45 -1.53
CA GLY A 47 14.19 3.65 -0.13
C GLY A 47 13.44 2.44 0.44
N ILE A 48 12.56 1.82 -0.37
CA ILE A 48 11.87 0.58 0.01
C ILE A 48 12.87 -0.57 0.23
N VAL A 49 13.84 -0.76 -0.66
CA VAL A 49 14.85 -1.82 -0.53
C VAL A 49 15.74 -1.59 0.68
N PHE A 50 16.30 -0.39 0.85
CA PHE A 50 17.20 -0.09 1.96
C PHE A 50 16.50 -0.23 3.31
N PHE A 51 15.27 0.26 3.43
CA PHE A 51 14.54 0.15 4.68
C PHE A 51 14.12 -1.30 4.98
N ALA A 52 13.78 -2.10 3.97
CA ALA A 52 13.53 -3.53 4.16
C ALA A 52 14.76 -4.28 4.69
N LEU A 53 15.94 -4.00 4.13
CA LEU A 53 17.20 -4.56 4.63
C LEU A 53 17.50 -4.10 6.06
N LEU A 54 17.29 -2.81 6.35
CA LEU A 54 17.43 -2.28 7.71
C LEU A 54 16.53 -3.05 8.69
N MET A 55 15.24 -3.24 8.37
CA MET A 55 14.30 -4.00 9.21
C MET A 55 14.73 -5.45 9.38
N ALA A 56 15.21 -6.11 8.32
CA ALA A 56 15.63 -7.52 8.36
C ALA A 56 16.88 -7.73 9.21
N PHE A 57 17.89 -6.88 9.07
CA PHE A 57 19.14 -6.96 9.85
C PHE A 57 19.02 -6.40 11.27
N THR A 58 17.95 -5.68 11.59
CA THR A 58 17.66 -5.21 12.95
C THR A 58 16.55 -6.06 13.59
N PHE A 59 15.29 -5.65 13.51
CA PHE A 59 14.15 -6.33 14.11
C PHE A 59 14.01 -7.80 13.65
N GLY A 60 14.36 -8.09 12.39
CA GLY A 60 14.38 -9.45 11.84
C GLY A 60 15.54 -10.33 12.28
N SER A 61 16.55 -9.77 12.96
CA SER A 61 17.73 -10.50 13.43
C SER A 61 17.97 -10.37 14.94
N TYR A 62 17.20 -9.52 15.62
CA TYR A 62 17.31 -9.26 17.05
C TYR A 62 16.28 -10.05 17.87
N GLY A 63 16.68 -10.57 19.04
CA GLY A 63 15.82 -11.31 19.97
C GLY A 63 15.83 -12.83 19.79
N ASN A 64 15.33 -13.56 20.80
CA ASN A 64 15.49 -15.01 20.95
C ASN A 64 14.38 -15.86 20.31
N GLU A 65 13.31 -15.21 19.82
CA GLU A 65 12.14 -15.89 19.25
C GLU A 65 12.23 -16.05 17.72
N GLY A 66 11.61 -17.11 17.20
CA GLY A 66 11.53 -17.39 15.76
C GLY A 66 12.90 -17.71 15.12
N ARG A 67 13.13 -17.20 13.90
CA ARG A 67 14.38 -17.39 13.15
C ARG A 67 14.93 -16.04 12.70
N SER A 68 16.23 -15.81 12.88
CA SER A 68 16.88 -14.60 12.37
C SER A 68 16.93 -14.61 10.84
N PHE A 69 17.07 -13.43 10.23
CA PHE A 69 16.95 -13.23 8.79
C PHE A 69 17.82 -14.16 7.94
N LEU A 70 19.13 -14.26 8.21
CA LEU A 70 20.03 -15.07 7.38
C LEU A 70 19.71 -16.58 7.45
N PRO A 71 19.52 -17.20 8.64
CA PRO A 71 19.04 -18.58 8.72
C PRO A 71 17.66 -18.80 8.09
N ASP A 72 16.74 -17.85 8.26
CA ASP A 72 15.39 -17.93 7.70
C ASP A 72 15.41 -17.94 6.16
N LEU A 73 16.28 -17.11 5.57
CA LEU A 73 16.55 -17.09 4.13
C LEU A 73 17.25 -18.37 3.65
N ALA A 74 18.21 -18.90 4.41
CA ALA A 74 18.97 -20.08 4.02
C ALA A 74 18.11 -21.36 3.95
N GLN A 75 17.14 -21.52 4.85
CA GLN A 75 16.24 -22.68 4.84
C GLN A 75 15.02 -22.50 3.90
N ALA A 76 14.82 -21.30 3.35
CA ALA A 76 13.61 -20.97 2.61
C ALA A 76 13.50 -21.80 1.32
N SER A 77 12.29 -22.29 1.04
CA SER A 77 12.01 -22.90 -0.26
C SER A 77 12.00 -21.84 -1.36
N THR A 78 12.47 -22.20 -2.55
CA THR A 78 12.43 -21.31 -3.72
C THR A 78 11.01 -20.84 -4.02
N GLN A 79 10.01 -21.69 -3.83
CA GLN A 79 8.60 -21.33 -4.04
C GLN A 79 8.16 -20.17 -3.15
N ASN A 80 8.51 -20.17 -1.87
CA ASN A 80 8.12 -19.12 -0.93
C ASN A 80 8.89 -17.81 -1.16
N LEU A 81 10.17 -17.90 -1.55
CA LEU A 81 10.97 -16.73 -1.96
C LEU A 81 10.38 -16.07 -3.21
N LEU A 82 10.07 -16.87 -4.24
CA LEU A 82 9.47 -16.38 -5.48
C LEU A 82 8.07 -15.82 -5.25
N SER A 83 7.26 -16.44 -4.38
CA SER A 83 5.92 -15.94 -4.04
C SER A 83 6.00 -14.55 -3.39
N ALA A 84 6.89 -14.35 -2.42
CA ALA A 84 7.07 -13.04 -1.80
C ALA A 84 7.55 -11.97 -2.80
N ALA A 85 8.52 -12.32 -3.66
CA ALA A 85 9.01 -11.42 -4.71
C ALA A 85 7.93 -11.09 -5.75
N LEU A 86 7.12 -12.08 -6.15
CA LEU A 86 5.99 -11.88 -7.05
C LEU A 86 4.95 -10.92 -6.45
N GLY A 87 4.70 -11.01 -5.15
CA GLY A 87 3.89 -10.02 -4.43
C GLY A 87 4.40 -8.60 -4.64
N GLY A 88 5.72 -8.40 -4.56
CA GLY A 88 6.38 -7.12 -4.85
C GLY A 88 6.16 -6.61 -6.28
N VAL A 89 6.37 -7.50 -7.26
CA VAL A 89 6.17 -7.18 -8.69
C VAL A 89 4.72 -6.80 -8.97
N VAL A 90 3.77 -7.62 -8.50
CA VAL A 90 2.33 -7.42 -8.73
C VAL A 90 1.85 -6.13 -8.05
N TRP A 91 2.28 -5.88 -6.81
CA TRP A 91 1.97 -4.64 -6.11
C TRP A 91 2.48 -3.41 -6.89
N ASN A 92 3.75 -3.41 -7.27
CA ASN A 92 4.36 -2.26 -7.93
C ASN A 92 3.74 -1.98 -9.30
N MET A 93 3.42 -3.04 -10.05
CA MET A 93 2.68 -2.94 -11.31
C MET A 93 1.28 -2.34 -11.09
N GLY A 94 0.55 -2.80 -10.07
CA GLY A 94 -0.73 -2.21 -9.68
C GLY A 94 -0.64 -0.72 -9.34
N THR A 95 0.40 -0.33 -8.58
CA THR A 95 0.66 1.08 -8.24
C THR A 95 0.92 1.93 -9.48
N LEU A 96 1.78 1.49 -10.39
CA LEU A 96 2.07 2.23 -11.63
C LEU A 96 0.83 2.34 -12.54
N LEU A 97 0.04 1.27 -12.66
CA LEU A 97 -1.23 1.28 -13.39
C LEU A 97 -2.25 2.23 -12.77
N LEU A 98 -2.30 2.33 -11.43
CA LEU A 98 -3.18 3.26 -10.74
C LEU A 98 -2.78 4.72 -11.01
N VAL A 99 -1.48 5.04 -10.97
CA VAL A 99 -0.97 6.37 -11.31
C VAL A 99 -1.31 6.73 -12.77
N ALA A 100 -1.13 5.78 -13.69
CA ALA A 100 -1.55 5.91 -15.08
C ALA A 100 -3.06 6.13 -15.23
N ALA A 101 -3.87 5.40 -14.46
CA ALA A 101 -5.32 5.54 -14.48
C ALA A 101 -5.77 6.90 -13.92
N ILE A 102 -5.16 7.39 -12.84
CA ILE A 102 -5.47 8.69 -12.24
C ILE A 102 -5.16 9.83 -13.20
N SER A 103 -4.05 9.78 -13.93
CA SER A 103 -3.70 10.82 -14.92
C SER A 103 -4.62 10.84 -16.14
N ILE A 104 -5.28 9.73 -16.48
CA ILE A 104 -6.22 9.64 -17.62
C ILE A 104 -7.68 9.89 -17.20
N ALA A 105 -8.14 9.25 -16.12
CA ALA A 105 -9.55 9.26 -15.69
C ALA A 105 -9.84 10.24 -14.55
N GLY A 106 -8.79 10.81 -13.94
CA GLY A 106 -8.91 11.63 -12.74
C GLY A 106 -9.08 10.82 -11.46
N MET A 107 -8.74 11.46 -10.34
CA MET A 107 -8.79 10.84 -9.01
C MET A 107 -10.21 10.41 -8.62
N SER A 108 -11.24 11.14 -9.05
CA SER A 108 -12.64 10.82 -8.76
C SER A 108 -13.13 9.53 -9.43
N VAL A 109 -12.41 8.99 -10.43
CA VAL A 109 -12.81 7.75 -11.11
C VAL A 109 -11.81 6.64 -10.83
N ALA A 110 -10.52 6.91 -11.02
CA ALA A 110 -9.51 5.87 -10.94
C ALA A 110 -9.33 5.31 -9.53
N PHE A 111 -9.32 6.18 -8.52
CA PHE A 111 -9.10 5.74 -7.14
C PHE A 111 -10.29 4.91 -6.60
N PRO A 112 -11.56 5.30 -6.79
CA PRO A 112 -12.68 4.47 -6.36
C PRO A 112 -12.78 3.11 -7.06
N ILE A 113 -12.47 3.05 -8.36
CA ILE A 113 -12.49 1.78 -9.10
C ILE A 113 -11.28 0.94 -8.68
N GLY A 114 -10.06 1.45 -8.86
CA GLY A 114 -8.84 0.68 -8.57
C GLY A 114 -8.64 0.41 -7.08
N GLY A 115 -8.68 1.46 -6.25
CA GLY A 115 -8.55 1.34 -4.81
C GLY A 115 -9.72 0.57 -4.18
N GLY A 116 -10.96 0.83 -4.62
CA GLY A 116 -12.13 0.10 -4.11
C GLY A 116 -12.11 -1.39 -4.45
N ILE A 117 -11.80 -1.76 -5.70
CA ILE A 117 -11.62 -3.16 -6.10
C ILE A 117 -10.47 -3.79 -5.34
N GLY A 118 -9.30 -3.14 -5.32
CA GLY A 118 -8.12 -3.64 -4.63
C GLY A 118 -8.43 -4.00 -3.19
N TRP A 119 -9.08 -3.08 -2.50
CA TRP A 119 -9.36 -3.26 -1.08
C TRP A 119 -10.46 -4.29 -0.80
N THR A 120 -11.61 -4.21 -1.49
CA THR A 120 -12.72 -5.16 -1.29
C THR A 120 -12.37 -6.59 -1.69
N MET A 121 -11.79 -6.77 -2.88
CA MET A 121 -11.34 -8.08 -3.33
C MET A 121 -10.16 -8.57 -2.49
N GLY A 122 -9.25 -7.68 -2.08
CA GLY A 122 -8.11 -8.07 -1.26
C GLY A 122 -8.54 -8.63 0.10
N ILE A 123 -9.52 -8.01 0.78
CA ILE A 123 -10.09 -8.57 2.01
C ILE A 123 -10.72 -9.95 1.73
N LEU A 124 -11.52 -10.07 0.67
CA LEU A 124 -12.17 -11.34 0.30
C LEU A 124 -11.15 -12.45 0.00
N ILE A 125 -10.14 -12.19 -0.83
CA ILE A 125 -9.11 -13.16 -1.22
C ILE A 125 -8.30 -13.61 -0.01
N ASN A 126 -7.93 -12.68 0.86
CA ASN A 126 -7.17 -13.00 2.08
C ASN A 126 -8.04 -13.78 3.09
N TYR A 127 -9.34 -13.48 3.18
CA TYR A 127 -10.27 -14.23 4.02
C TYR A 127 -10.47 -15.65 3.50
N ILE A 128 -10.65 -15.85 2.19
CA ILE A 128 -10.71 -17.20 1.59
C ILE A 128 -9.41 -17.96 1.84
N GLY A 129 -8.26 -17.28 1.76
CA GLY A 129 -6.96 -17.89 2.01
C GLY A 129 -6.73 -18.31 3.47
N LYS A 130 -7.32 -17.59 4.43
CA LYS A 130 -7.30 -17.94 5.86
C LYS A 130 -8.57 -17.39 6.52
N PRO A 131 -9.65 -18.20 6.61
CA PRO A 131 -10.94 -17.73 7.14
C PRO A 131 -10.85 -17.53 8.66
N GLU A 132 -10.47 -16.31 9.06
CA GLU A 132 -10.34 -15.91 10.46
C GLU A 132 -11.12 -14.63 10.73
N GLY A 133 -11.83 -14.61 11.86
CA GLY A 133 -12.74 -13.52 12.24
C GLY A 133 -14.17 -13.71 11.72
N ASN A 134 -15.10 -13.06 12.40
CA ASN A 134 -16.52 -13.08 12.07
C ASN A 134 -16.77 -12.40 10.70
N PRO A 135 -17.26 -13.15 9.70
CA PRO A 135 -17.43 -12.63 8.35
C PRO A 135 -18.46 -11.51 8.28
N VAL A 136 -19.50 -11.53 9.12
CA VAL A 136 -20.55 -10.51 9.12
C VAL A 136 -19.94 -9.15 9.46
N PHE A 137 -19.15 -9.06 10.54
CA PHE A 137 -18.49 -7.81 10.92
C PHE A 137 -17.41 -7.40 9.92
N LEU A 138 -16.59 -8.34 9.44
CA LEU A 138 -15.53 -8.04 8.47
C LEU A 138 -16.08 -7.45 7.16
N PHE A 139 -17.10 -8.09 6.56
CA PHE A 139 -17.69 -7.64 5.30
C PHE A 139 -18.61 -6.43 5.48
N SER A 140 -19.29 -6.30 6.62
CA SER A 140 -20.03 -5.07 6.94
C SER A 140 -19.08 -3.88 7.08
N GLY A 141 -17.93 -4.06 7.75
CA GLY A 141 -16.90 -3.03 7.85
C GLY A 141 -16.33 -2.66 6.48
N THR A 142 -16.10 -3.66 5.63
CA THR A 142 -15.71 -3.45 4.23
C THR A 142 -16.75 -2.63 3.46
N ALA A 143 -18.05 -2.92 3.62
CA ALA A 143 -19.14 -2.19 2.97
C ALA A 143 -19.19 -0.71 3.40
N PHE A 144 -19.01 -0.41 4.69
CA PHE A 144 -18.96 0.98 5.18
C PHE A 144 -17.86 1.79 4.49
N ILE A 145 -16.70 1.20 4.25
CA ILE A 145 -15.61 1.92 3.62
C ILE A 145 -15.75 1.97 2.10
N VAL A 146 -16.42 1.01 1.46
CA VAL A 146 -16.89 1.21 0.07
C VAL A 146 -17.76 2.46 -0.01
N VAL A 147 -18.70 2.62 0.93
CA VAL A 147 -19.51 3.85 1.02
C VAL A 147 -18.60 5.07 1.22
N ALA A 148 -17.61 5.01 2.11
CA ALA A 148 -16.65 6.09 2.31
C ALA A 148 -15.90 6.47 1.03
N ILE A 149 -15.41 5.49 0.26
CA ILE A 149 -14.74 5.68 -1.04
C ILE A 149 -15.68 6.35 -2.04
N LEU A 150 -16.95 5.95 -2.09
CA LEU A 150 -17.96 6.55 -2.96
C LEU A 150 -18.32 7.99 -2.54
N VAL A 151 -18.32 8.28 -1.25
CA VAL A 151 -18.50 9.65 -0.75
C VAL A 151 -17.28 10.51 -1.06
N SER A 152 -16.07 9.96 -0.94
CA SER A 152 -14.81 10.60 -1.32
C SER A 152 -14.78 10.92 -2.83
N MET A 153 -15.25 10.00 -3.68
CA MET A 153 -15.45 10.28 -5.11
C MET A 153 -16.26 11.55 -5.34
N GLN A 154 -17.37 11.72 -4.60
CA GLN A 154 -18.26 12.87 -4.77
C GLN A 154 -17.59 14.18 -4.33
N SER A 155 -16.76 14.16 -3.28
CA SER A 155 -16.02 15.36 -2.85
C SER A 155 -15.01 15.77 -3.93
N TYR A 156 -14.27 14.84 -4.53
CA TYR A 156 -13.36 15.12 -5.64
C TYR A 156 -14.09 15.56 -6.91
N LYS A 157 -15.28 15.01 -7.22
CA LYS A 157 -16.11 15.49 -8.34
C LYS A 157 -16.56 16.94 -8.18
N LYS A 158 -16.80 17.38 -6.94
CA LYS A 158 -17.15 18.78 -6.64
C LYS A 158 -15.97 19.73 -6.77
N LEU A 159 -14.75 19.27 -6.54
CA LEU A 159 -13.53 20.05 -6.73
C LEU A 159 -13.14 20.21 -8.20
N ALA A 160 -13.49 19.24 -9.04
CA ALA A 160 -13.11 19.26 -10.45
C ALA A 160 -13.81 20.42 -11.20
N THR A 161 -13.04 21.43 -11.61
CA THR A 161 -13.52 22.57 -12.40
C THR A 161 -14.02 22.16 -13.80
N GLN A 162 -13.52 21.04 -14.33
CA GLN A 162 -14.02 20.37 -15.53
C GLN A 162 -14.22 18.88 -15.25
N GLN A 163 -15.46 18.42 -15.36
CA GLN A 163 -15.76 16.99 -15.33
C GLN A 163 -15.50 16.41 -16.72
N GLN A 164 -14.27 15.94 -16.95
CA GLN A 164 -14.00 15.14 -18.13
C GLN A 164 -14.72 13.79 -17.99
N LYS A 165 -15.39 13.36 -19.06
CA LYS A 165 -15.99 12.03 -19.09
C LYS A 165 -14.86 11.00 -18.95
N PRO A 166 -15.00 10.01 -18.04
CA PRO A 166 -13.98 8.98 -17.91
C PRO A 166 -13.85 8.21 -19.22
N THR A 167 -12.61 8.01 -19.66
CA THR A 167 -12.33 7.20 -20.85
C THR A 167 -12.37 5.72 -20.49
N LEU A 168 -12.79 4.87 -21.43
CA LEU A 168 -12.75 3.41 -21.24
C LEU A 168 -11.34 2.93 -20.85
N LYS A 169 -10.31 3.49 -21.49
CA LYS A 169 -8.90 3.20 -21.18
C LYS A 169 -8.57 3.46 -19.71
N GLY A 170 -8.97 4.61 -19.17
CA GLY A 170 -8.72 4.94 -17.76
C GLY A 170 -9.47 4.02 -16.80
N ILE A 171 -10.71 3.61 -17.14
CA ILE A 171 -11.47 2.64 -16.35
C ILE A 171 -10.78 1.27 -16.35
N LEU A 172 -10.38 0.75 -17.52
CA LEU A 172 -9.72 -0.54 -17.65
C LEU A 172 -8.38 -0.58 -16.89
N LEU A 173 -7.59 0.49 -16.97
CA LEU A 173 -6.36 0.62 -16.18
C LEU A 173 -6.65 0.63 -14.67
N SER A 174 -7.74 1.29 -14.24
CA SER A 174 -8.14 1.30 -12.83
C SER A 174 -8.51 -0.10 -12.35
N VAL A 175 -9.30 -0.84 -13.13
CA VAL A 175 -9.70 -2.22 -12.81
C VAL A 175 -8.47 -3.14 -12.74
N ALA A 176 -7.56 -3.05 -13.72
CA ALA A 176 -6.33 -3.83 -13.74
C ALA A 176 -5.43 -3.51 -12.52
N ALA A 177 -5.32 -2.22 -12.17
CA ALA A 177 -4.60 -1.79 -10.97
C ALA A 177 -5.22 -2.39 -9.69
N GLY A 178 -6.54 -2.29 -9.55
CA GLY A 178 -7.26 -2.85 -8.41
C GLY A 178 -7.09 -4.36 -8.29
N ALA A 179 -7.21 -5.08 -9.41
CA ALA A 179 -6.96 -6.53 -9.42
C ALA A 179 -5.53 -6.86 -8.92
N CYS A 180 -4.50 -6.20 -9.44
CA CYS A 180 -3.12 -6.40 -8.98
C CYS A 180 -2.99 -6.13 -7.46
N ILE A 181 -3.53 -5.01 -6.98
CA ILE A 181 -3.47 -4.63 -5.56
C ILE A 181 -4.29 -5.58 -4.66
N ALA A 182 -5.32 -6.24 -5.18
CA ALA A 182 -6.09 -7.23 -4.42
C ALA A 182 -5.27 -8.51 -4.18
N PHE A 183 -4.50 -8.97 -5.18
CA PHE A 183 -3.80 -10.25 -5.12
C PHE A 183 -2.42 -10.18 -4.45
N PHE A 184 -1.72 -9.05 -4.50
CA PHE A 184 -0.32 -8.98 -4.06
C PHE A 184 -0.12 -9.49 -2.62
N TYR A 185 -1.02 -9.10 -1.70
CA TYR A 185 -0.87 -9.40 -0.28
C TYR A 185 -0.99 -10.90 -0.02
N ARG A 186 -1.80 -11.61 -0.82
CA ARG A 186 -1.98 -13.05 -0.71
C ARG A 186 -0.70 -13.81 -1.07
N PHE A 187 0.02 -13.39 -2.11
CA PHE A 187 1.31 -13.99 -2.50
C PHE A 187 2.37 -13.88 -1.41
N VAL A 188 2.37 -12.76 -0.67
CA VAL A 188 3.27 -12.58 0.46
C VAL A 188 2.75 -13.37 1.67
N ALA A 189 1.48 -13.22 2.04
CA ALA A 189 0.89 -13.89 3.20
C ALA A 189 0.94 -15.42 3.09
N SER A 190 0.89 -16.01 1.88
CA SER A 190 1.04 -17.45 1.67
C SER A 190 2.43 -17.99 1.95
N SER A 191 3.48 -17.16 1.81
CA SER A 191 4.86 -17.57 2.06
C SER A 191 5.25 -17.48 3.52
N LEU A 192 4.46 -16.79 4.34
CA LEU A 192 4.73 -16.57 5.76
C LEU A 192 4.55 -17.85 6.57
N ALA A 193 5.54 -18.15 7.40
CA ALA A 193 5.43 -19.17 8.45
C ALA A 193 4.44 -18.68 9.52
N GLN A 194 3.50 -19.54 9.91
CA GLN A 194 2.54 -19.23 10.98
C GLN A 194 3.14 -19.47 12.37
N ASP A 195 3.86 -20.58 12.48
CA ASP A 195 4.73 -20.91 13.58
C ASP A 195 6.10 -21.31 13.00
N PHE A 196 7.17 -21.17 13.78
CA PHE A 196 8.53 -21.52 13.34
C PHE A 196 8.85 -22.99 13.61
N SER A 197 7.82 -23.85 13.59
CA SER A 197 7.97 -25.29 13.82
C SER A 197 8.54 -26.00 12.59
N PRO A 198 9.05 -27.24 12.75
CA PRO A 198 9.48 -28.05 11.62
C PRO A 198 8.40 -28.31 10.55
N ALA A 199 7.11 -28.22 10.90
CA ALA A 199 6.00 -28.41 9.96
C ALA A 199 5.90 -27.29 8.92
N GLU A 200 6.40 -26.10 9.25
CA GLU A 200 6.43 -24.92 8.37
C GLU A 200 7.81 -24.74 7.70
N ALA A 201 8.62 -25.81 7.63
CA ALA A 201 9.90 -25.80 6.93
C ALA A 201 9.76 -25.30 5.48
N GLY A 202 10.69 -24.45 5.07
CA GLY A 202 10.68 -23.80 3.76
C GLY A 202 9.81 -22.54 3.67
N LYS A 203 8.92 -22.25 4.62
CA LYS A 203 8.24 -20.93 4.73
C LYS A 203 9.15 -19.90 5.41
N ILE A 204 8.82 -18.63 5.28
CA ILE A 204 9.70 -17.52 5.66
C ILE A 204 9.05 -16.57 6.67
N SER A 205 9.87 -15.83 7.39
CA SER A 205 9.43 -14.75 8.28
C SER A 205 8.90 -13.55 7.50
N SER A 206 8.15 -12.67 8.18
CA SER A 206 7.68 -11.41 7.60
C SER A 206 8.83 -10.50 7.15
N TYR A 207 9.97 -10.52 7.83
CA TYR A 207 11.13 -9.71 7.48
C TYR A 207 11.78 -10.17 6.18
N THR A 208 12.00 -11.47 6.03
CA THR A 208 12.49 -12.07 4.77
C THR A 208 11.51 -11.79 3.64
N ALA A 209 10.21 -12.02 3.88
CA ALA A 209 9.18 -11.77 2.88
C ALA A 209 9.15 -10.31 2.40
N VAL A 210 9.32 -9.34 3.31
CA VAL A 210 9.39 -7.91 2.97
C VAL A 210 10.65 -7.58 2.17
N VAL A 211 11.81 -8.18 2.46
CA VAL A 211 13.01 -8.00 1.62
C VAL A 211 12.76 -8.52 0.20
N LEU A 212 12.23 -9.73 0.06
CA LEU A 212 11.95 -10.32 -1.25
C LEU A 212 10.89 -9.52 -2.02
N PHE A 213 9.83 -9.07 -1.33
CA PHE A 213 8.84 -8.15 -1.86
C PHE A 213 9.51 -6.86 -2.38
N SER A 214 10.37 -6.22 -1.58
CA SER A 214 11.04 -4.98 -1.95
C SER A 214 11.95 -5.15 -3.16
N LEU A 215 12.66 -6.28 -3.26
CA LEU A 215 13.46 -6.62 -4.44
C LEU A 215 12.59 -6.85 -5.67
N GLY A 216 11.47 -7.57 -5.53
CA GLY A 216 10.50 -7.76 -6.61
C GLY A 216 9.91 -6.44 -7.12
N ALA A 217 9.53 -5.55 -6.21
CA ALA A 217 9.07 -4.21 -6.54
C ALA A 217 10.16 -3.39 -7.26
N PHE A 218 11.41 -3.47 -6.79
CA PHE A 218 12.54 -2.78 -7.42
C PHE A 218 12.84 -3.32 -8.83
N VAL A 219 12.80 -4.64 -9.04
CA VAL A 219 12.94 -5.27 -10.38
C VAL A 219 11.82 -4.80 -11.30
N CYS A 220 10.59 -4.74 -10.81
CA CYS A 220 9.47 -4.18 -11.57
C CYS A 220 9.76 -2.71 -11.95
N THR A 221 10.27 -1.89 -11.04
CA THR A 221 10.67 -0.51 -11.32
C THR A 221 11.79 -0.44 -12.38
N LEU A 222 12.82 -1.29 -12.29
CA LEU A 222 13.91 -1.34 -13.28
C LEU A 222 13.42 -1.62 -14.70
N ILE A 223 12.38 -2.44 -14.84
CA ILE A 223 11.81 -2.81 -16.15
C ILE A 223 10.82 -1.75 -16.64
N PHE A 224 9.85 -1.36 -15.81
CA PHE A 224 8.71 -0.56 -16.26
C PHE A 224 8.93 0.94 -16.13
N ASN A 225 9.67 1.43 -15.14
CA ASN A 225 9.88 2.87 -14.98
C ASN A 225 10.59 3.50 -16.19
N PRO A 226 11.62 2.88 -16.83
CA PRO A 226 12.17 3.38 -18.09
C PRO A 226 11.13 3.49 -19.23
N ILE A 227 10.14 2.59 -19.27
CA ILE A 227 9.06 2.65 -20.26
C ILE A 227 8.15 3.86 -19.97
N PHE A 228 7.79 4.08 -18.70
CA PHE A 228 7.04 5.27 -18.28
C PHE A 228 7.83 6.57 -18.50
N MET A 229 9.16 6.54 -18.36
CA MET A 229 10.02 7.70 -18.67
C MET A 229 10.04 8.01 -20.17
N ALA A 230 10.12 6.99 -21.02
CA ALA A 230 10.14 7.15 -22.48
C ALA A 230 8.76 7.46 -23.08
N ARG A 231 7.69 6.96 -22.46
CA ARG A 231 6.29 7.13 -22.88
C ARG A 231 5.42 7.47 -21.67
N PRO A 232 5.57 8.67 -21.09
CA PRO A 232 4.82 9.05 -19.91
C PRO A 232 3.35 9.17 -20.25
N VAL A 233 2.51 8.84 -19.26
CA VAL A 233 1.06 8.95 -19.40
C VAL A 233 0.62 10.42 -19.51
N GLN A 234 1.41 11.32 -18.93
CA GLN A 234 1.21 12.76 -18.99
C GLN A 234 2.54 13.52 -19.06
N GLY A 235 2.60 14.48 -19.99
CA GLY A 235 3.77 15.33 -20.21
C GLY A 235 4.76 14.75 -21.23
N GLU A 236 5.92 15.39 -21.34
CA GLU A 236 6.96 15.01 -22.29
C GLU A 236 7.86 13.88 -21.75
N PRO A 237 8.41 13.02 -22.62
CA PRO A 237 9.38 12.00 -22.23
C PRO A 237 10.55 12.59 -21.43
N VAL A 238 10.97 11.88 -20.39
CA VAL A 238 12.06 12.28 -19.50
C VAL A 238 13.28 11.38 -19.70
N LYS A 239 14.47 11.97 -19.68
CA LYS A 239 15.74 11.23 -19.79
C LYS A 239 16.26 10.84 -18.41
N MET A 240 16.98 9.73 -18.34
CA MET A 240 17.67 9.30 -17.11
C MET A 240 18.74 10.30 -16.66
N SER A 241 19.35 11.04 -17.58
CA SER A 241 20.28 12.12 -17.22
C SER A 241 19.64 13.24 -16.38
N GLY A 242 18.30 13.38 -16.42
CA GLY A 242 17.57 14.30 -15.56
C GLY A 242 17.58 13.90 -14.09
N TYR A 243 17.63 12.59 -13.79
CA TYR A 243 17.70 12.09 -12.42
C TYR A 243 18.94 12.59 -11.68
N PHE A 244 20.09 12.66 -12.36
CA PHE A 244 21.35 13.14 -11.75
C PHE A 244 21.42 14.66 -11.56
N LYS A 245 20.40 15.40 -12.00
CA LYS A 245 20.29 16.85 -11.76
C LYS A 245 19.54 17.16 -10.46
N GLY A 246 19.04 16.15 -9.75
CA GLY A 246 18.36 16.31 -8.48
C GLY A 246 19.29 16.83 -7.39
N SER A 247 18.74 17.63 -6.47
CA SER A 247 19.49 18.03 -5.27
C SER A 247 19.60 16.87 -4.28
N SER A 248 20.59 16.89 -3.39
CA SER A 248 20.68 15.90 -2.29
C SER A 248 19.39 15.84 -1.45
N LYS A 249 18.75 16.99 -1.19
CA LYS A 249 17.47 17.07 -0.49
C LYS A 249 16.35 16.35 -1.26
N THR A 250 16.33 16.46 -2.58
CA THR A 250 15.35 15.79 -3.45
C THR A 250 15.46 14.27 -3.34
N HIS A 251 16.68 13.74 -3.50
CA HIS A 251 16.95 12.31 -3.39
C HIS A 251 16.64 11.77 -1.98
N MET A 252 17.03 12.52 -0.94
CA MET A 252 16.77 12.11 0.44
C MET A 252 15.27 12.08 0.77
N LEU A 253 14.46 13.02 0.24
CA LEU A 253 13.01 12.98 0.38
C LEU A 253 12.37 11.82 -0.40
N GLY A 254 12.93 11.44 -1.56
CA GLY A 254 12.53 10.23 -2.29
C GLY A 254 12.80 8.95 -1.51
N LEU A 255 14.03 8.79 -1.01
CA LEU A 255 14.43 7.67 -0.16
C LEU A 255 13.59 7.59 1.13
N LEU A 256 13.30 8.75 1.75
CA LEU A 256 12.44 8.84 2.93
C LEU A 256 11.00 8.39 2.61
N GLY A 257 10.46 8.80 1.46
CA GLY A 257 9.13 8.36 1.01
C GLY A 257 9.06 6.83 0.90
N GLY A 258 10.06 6.23 0.26
CA GLY A 258 10.18 4.77 0.16
C GLY A 258 10.31 4.09 1.52
N SER A 259 11.12 4.67 2.40
CA SER A 259 11.34 4.16 3.76
C SER A 259 10.07 4.20 4.61
N ILE A 260 9.32 5.30 4.57
CA ILE A 260 8.02 5.43 5.24
C ILE A 260 7.06 4.36 4.71
N TRP A 261 6.97 4.19 3.39
CA TRP A 261 6.10 3.19 2.79
C TRP A 261 6.48 1.77 3.23
N CYS A 262 7.78 1.45 3.20
CA CYS A 262 8.29 0.14 3.59
C CYS A 262 8.15 -0.15 5.08
N LEU A 263 8.24 0.87 5.95
CA LEU A 263 7.91 0.72 7.36
C LEU A 263 6.48 0.23 7.51
N GLY A 264 5.53 0.87 6.81
CA GLY A 264 4.13 0.45 6.81
C GLY A 264 3.94 -0.99 6.32
N ASN A 265 4.63 -1.35 5.24
CA ASN A 265 4.60 -2.72 4.71
C ASN A 265 5.15 -3.74 5.72
N SER A 266 6.25 -3.41 6.39
CA SER A 266 6.90 -4.27 7.39
C SER A 266 5.97 -4.53 8.56
N VAL A 267 5.41 -3.48 9.16
CA VAL A 267 4.55 -3.63 10.35
C VAL A 267 3.19 -4.24 10.01
N SER A 268 2.69 -4.05 8.77
CA SER A 268 1.49 -4.74 8.28
C SER A 268 1.69 -6.26 8.24
N PHE A 269 2.81 -6.74 7.67
CA PHE A 269 3.08 -8.17 7.62
C PHE A 269 3.48 -8.76 8.97
N MET A 270 4.13 -7.99 9.85
CA MET A 270 4.37 -8.40 11.24
C MET A 270 3.05 -8.68 11.98
N ALA A 271 1.99 -7.92 11.69
CA ALA A 271 0.68 -8.08 12.34
C ALA A 271 -0.11 -9.32 11.87
N VAL A 272 0.22 -9.90 10.71
CA VAL A 272 -0.57 -10.99 10.08
C VAL A 272 -0.76 -12.20 10.99
N GLY A 273 0.27 -12.60 11.74
CA GLY A 273 0.19 -13.77 12.63
C GLY A 273 -0.87 -13.62 13.73
N ALA A 274 -0.95 -12.44 14.35
CA ALA A 274 -1.87 -12.17 15.45
C ALA A 274 -3.25 -11.66 14.99
N ALA A 275 -3.32 -10.90 13.89
CA ALA A 275 -4.58 -10.30 13.41
C ALA A 275 -5.29 -11.10 12.31
N SER A 276 -4.60 -11.97 11.58
CA SER A 276 -4.99 -12.58 10.29
C SER A 276 -4.67 -11.73 9.06
N PRO A 277 -4.45 -12.36 7.88
CA PRO A 277 -4.20 -11.65 6.63
C PRO A 277 -5.32 -10.68 6.24
N ALA A 278 -6.59 -11.06 6.41
CA ALA A 278 -7.74 -10.25 5.98
C ALA A 278 -7.90 -8.99 6.83
N ILE A 279 -7.77 -9.12 8.15
CA ILE A 279 -7.86 -7.99 9.09
C ILE A 279 -6.65 -7.07 8.90
N SER A 280 -5.42 -7.62 8.84
CA SER A 280 -4.21 -6.82 8.63
C SER A 280 -4.26 -6.04 7.31
N TYR A 281 -4.71 -6.70 6.23
CA TYR A 281 -4.90 -6.05 4.93
C TYR A 281 -5.96 -4.96 5.01
N GLY A 282 -7.13 -5.27 5.57
CA GLY A 282 -8.27 -4.34 5.66
C GLY A 282 -7.91 -3.05 6.43
N LEU A 283 -7.31 -3.20 7.60
CA LEU A 283 -6.89 -2.07 8.43
C LEU A 283 -5.77 -1.26 7.77
N SER A 284 -4.69 -1.92 7.31
CA SER A 284 -3.53 -1.22 6.75
C SER A 284 -3.87 -0.45 5.47
N ASN A 285 -4.71 -1.03 4.59
CA ASN A 285 -5.11 -0.39 3.33
C ASN A 285 -6.15 0.72 3.49
N SER A 286 -6.59 1.03 4.71
CA SER A 286 -7.39 2.23 4.98
C SER A 286 -6.57 3.52 4.92
N ALA A 287 -5.31 3.47 4.47
CA ALA A 287 -4.40 4.58 4.20
C ALA A 287 -5.00 5.82 3.51
N PRO A 288 -5.98 5.69 2.59
CA PRO A 288 -6.67 6.84 1.99
C PRO A 288 -7.30 7.80 3.01
N VAL A 289 -7.71 7.31 4.19
CA VAL A 289 -8.23 8.18 5.26
C VAL A 289 -7.15 9.14 5.78
N VAL A 290 -5.92 8.65 5.93
CA VAL A 290 -4.77 9.44 6.39
C VAL A 290 -4.31 10.38 5.27
N ALA A 291 -4.29 9.92 4.03
CA ALA A 291 -4.00 10.77 2.88
C ALA A 291 -5.00 11.94 2.77
N ALA A 292 -6.29 11.68 3.01
CA ALA A 292 -7.31 12.72 3.03
C ALA A 292 -7.09 13.73 4.17
N ILE A 293 -6.66 13.28 5.37
CA ILE A 293 -6.30 14.19 6.48
C ILE A 293 -5.16 15.13 6.06
N TRP A 294 -4.10 14.61 5.45
CA TRP A 294 -3.02 15.44 4.91
C TRP A 294 -3.53 16.42 3.85
N GLY A 295 -4.34 15.95 2.91
CA GLY A 295 -4.94 16.76 1.84
C GLY A 295 -5.78 17.92 2.38
N ILE A 296 -6.63 17.66 3.38
CA ILE A 296 -7.54 18.65 3.94
C ILE A 296 -6.83 19.66 4.84
N PHE A 297 -6.05 19.18 5.82
CA PHE A 297 -5.54 20.06 6.88
C PHE A 297 -4.18 20.68 6.56
N VAL A 298 -3.32 19.96 5.85
CA VAL A 298 -1.95 20.40 5.58
C VAL A 298 -1.82 21.00 4.20
N TRP A 299 -2.21 20.26 3.16
CA TRP A 299 -2.13 20.73 1.77
C TRP A 299 -3.31 21.62 1.37
N LYS A 300 -4.38 21.64 2.17
CA LYS A 300 -5.57 22.47 1.98
C LYS A 300 -6.17 22.32 0.58
N GLU A 301 -6.18 21.09 0.05
CA GLU A 301 -6.66 20.74 -1.30
C GLU A 301 -8.13 21.12 -1.52
N PHE A 302 -8.92 21.12 -0.45
CA PHE A 302 -10.34 21.46 -0.48
C PHE A 302 -10.61 22.95 -0.19
N ARG A 303 -9.57 23.80 -0.14
CA ARG A 303 -9.75 25.24 0.08
C ARG A 303 -10.43 25.86 -1.13
N GLY A 304 -11.63 26.41 -0.91
CA GLY A 304 -12.47 26.97 -1.99
C GLY A 304 -13.43 25.95 -2.62
N ALA A 305 -13.56 24.75 -2.05
CA ALA A 305 -14.54 23.76 -2.51
C ALA A 305 -15.98 24.29 -2.43
N PRO A 306 -16.90 23.85 -3.32
CA PRO A 306 -18.30 24.22 -3.26
C PRO A 306 -18.97 23.88 -1.91
N LYS A 307 -20.04 24.60 -1.56
CA LYS A 307 -20.84 24.33 -0.35
C LYS A 307 -21.28 22.86 -0.28
N GLY A 308 -21.31 22.32 0.94
CA GLY A 308 -21.64 20.92 1.21
C GLY A 308 -20.51 19.92 0.99
N THR A 309 -19.32 20.35 0.54
CA THR A 309 -18.15 19.44 0.44
C THR A 309 -17.68 18.98 1.83
N ASN A 310 -17.69 19.86 2.83
CA ASN A 310 -17.32 19.50 4.21
C ASN A 310 -18.21 18.39 4.79
N MET A 311 -19.51 18.39 4.48
CA MET A 311 -20.42 17.32 4.92
C MET A 311 -20.05 15.97 4.31
N LEU A 312 -19.68 15.94 3.02
CA LEU A 312 -19.19 14.72 2.37
C LEU A 312 -17.90 14.23 3.02
N LEU A 313 -16.96 15.12 3.33
CA LEU A 313 -15.72 14.75 4.01
C LEU A 313 -15.99 14.20 5.41
N SER A 314 -16.88 14.84 6.20
CA SER A 314 -17.28 14.33 7.51
C SER A 314 -17.96 12.96 7.43
N LEU A 315 -18.86 12.76 6.45
CA LEU A 315 -19.52 11.47 6.23
C LEU A 315 -18.51 10.38 5.83
N MET A 316 -17.58 10.71 4.93
CA MET A 316 -16.49 9.82 4.54
C MET A 316 -15.70 9.37 5.78
N PHE A 317 -15.27 10.30 6.64
CA PHE A 317 -14.54 9.96 7.87
C PHE A 317 -15.36 9.10 8.83
N ALA A 318 -16.64 9.42 9.04
CA ALA A 318 -17.53 8.62 9.89
C ALA A 318 -17.64 7.18 9.38
N CYS A 319 -17.85 6.99 8.07
CA CYS A 319 -17.90 5.68 7.44
C CYS A 319 -16.57 4.91 7.56
N TYR A 320 -15.43 5.59 7.39
CA TYR A 320 -14.10 4.98 7.63
C TYR A 320 -13.95 4.50 9.07
N LEU A 321 -14.29 5.32 10.06
CA LEU A 321 -14.16 4.97 11.48
C LEU A 321 -15.06 3.80 11.88
N ILE A 322 -16.33 3.81 11.43
CA ILE A 322 -17.27 2.70 11.66
C ILE A 322 -16.73 1.42 11.00
N GLY A 323 -16.31 1.52 9.74
CA GLY A 323 -15.80 0.37 9.00
C GLY A 323 -14.53 -0.24 9.62
N LEU A 324 -13.59 0.60 10.04
CA LEU A 324 -12.39 0.18 10.76
C LEU A 324 -12.75 -0.47 12.10
N GLY A 325 -13.69 0.12 12.86
CA GLY A 325 -14.17 -0.45 14.12
C GLY A 325 -14.75 -1.85 13.93
N PHE A 326 -15.53 -2.06 12.87
CA PHE A 326 -16.10 -3.37 12.53
C PHE A 326 -15.03 -4.39 12.13
N ILE A 327 -14.03 -3.98 11.33
CA ILE A 327 -12.91 -4.85 10.95
C ILE A 327 -12.11 -5.27 12.20
N VAL A 328 -11.81 -4.35 13.13
CA VAL A 328 -11.15 -4.69 14.39
C VAL A 328 -12.04 -5.62 15.23
N TYR A 329 -13.32 -5.31 15.37
CA TYR A 329 -14.24 -6.10 16.19
C TYR A 329 -14.47 -7.51 15.64
N SER A 330 -14.31 -7.70 14.31
CA SER A 330 -14.48 -9.01 13.67
C SER A 330 -13.59 -10.10 14.25
N ARG A 331 -12.46 -9.77 14.89
CA ARG A 331 -11.61 -10.78 15.55
C ARG A 331 -12.23 -11.38 16.82
N PHE A 332 -13.06 -10.61 17.51
CA PHE A 332 -13.62 -10.97 18.82
C PHE A 332 -15.04 -11.51 18.77
N ALA A 333 -15.73 -11.28 17.64
CA ALA A 333 -17.11 -11.66 17.42
C ALA A 333 -17.28 -13.07 16.81
#